data_AF-A0A7K2ML55-F1
#
_entry.id   AF-A0A7K2ML55-F1
#
_cell.length_a   1.000
_cell.length_b   1.000
_cell.length_c   1.000
_cell.angle_alpha   90.00
_cell.angle_beta   90.00
_cell.angle_gamma   90.00
#
_symmetry.space_group_name_H-M   'P 1'
#
loop_
_entity.id
_entity.type
_entity.pdbx_description
1 polymer ?
#
loop_
_entity_poly.entity_id
_entity_poly.type
_entity_poly.pdbx_seq_one_letter_code
_entity_poly.pdbx_strand_id
1 'polypeptide(L)' 'MTIEDSRRGDAWHVDEDDLRAYVRGELAAPALWSADAHLTACATCRGTL' A
#
# COMPACT_ATOMS: atom_id res chain seq x y z
N MET A 1 -10.23 19.24 18.22
CA MET A 1 -9.19 18.95 17.22
C MET A 1 -9.27 17.47 16.92
N THR A 2 -10.00 17.10 15.87
CA THR A 2 -10.36 15.71 15.56
C THR A 2 -9.25 15.11 14.70
N ILE A 3 -8.45 14.23 15.32
CA ILE A 3 -7.23 13.61 14.75
C ILE A 3 -7.56 12.55 13.67
N GLU A 4 -8.84 12.38 13.35
CA GLU A 4 -9.36 11.23 12.59
C GLU A 4 -9.46 11.49 11.07
N ASP A 5 -9.29 12.72 10.61
CA ASP A 5 -9.49 13.08 9.19
C ASP A 5 -8.25 13.68 8.49
N SER A 6 -7.20 14.10 9.21
CA SER A 6 -5.95 14.60 8.61
C SER A 6 -4.97 13.51 8.16
N ARG A 7 -5.30 12.22 8.34
CA ARG A 7 -4.52 11.09 7.79
C ARG A 7 -5.06 10.57 6.46
N ARG A 8 -6.10 11.22 5.90
CA ARG A 8 -6.80 10.74 4.70
C ARG A 8 -6.21 11.23 3.38
N GLY A 9 -5.21 12.12 3.42
CA GLY A 9 -4.56 12.69 2.23
C GLY A 9 -3.04 12.52 2.15
N ASP A 10 -2.39 11.95 3.17
CA ASP A 10 -0.92 11.82 3.24
C ASP A 10 -0.48 10.41 3.72
N ALA A 11 -1.40 9.42 3.65
CA ALA A 11 -1.04 8.04 3.92
C ALA A 11 -0.18 7.55 2.74
N TRP A 12 1.07 7.18 3.01
CA TRP A 12 1.94 6.54 2.02
C TRP A 12 1.19 5.37 1.37
N HIS A 13 1.08 5.39 0.05
CA HIS A 13 0.52 4.31 -0.76
C HIS A 13 1.66 3.58 -1.48
N VAL A 14 1.46 2.29 -1.75
CA VAL A 14 2.39 1.53 -2.59
C VAL A 14 2.29 2.05 -4.02
N ASP A 15 3.43 2.30 -4.66
CA ASP A 15 3.49 2.70 -6.07
C ASP A 15 2.82 1.67 -6.97
N GLU A 16 2.20 2.12 -8.06
CA GLU A 16 1.46 1.24 -8.97
C GLU A 16 2.35 0.19 -9.63
N ASP A 17 3.61 0.52 -9.94
CA ASP A 17 4.57 -0.44 -10.50
C ASP A 17 4.98 -1.51 -9.49
N ASP A 18 5.13 -1.13 -8.22
CA ASP A 18 5.39 -2.06 -7.12
C ASP A 18 4.17 -2.95 -6.85
N LEU A 19 2.95 -2.42 -6.95
CA LEU A 19 1.72 -3.23 -6.89
C LEU A 19 1.68 -4.23 -8.05
N ARG A 20 2.04 -3.81 -9.26
CA ARG A 20 2.10 -4.70 -10.43
C ARG A 20 3.17 -5.78 -10.29
N ALA A 21 4.30 -5.46 -9.68
CA ALA A 21 5.34 -6.44 -9.35
C ALA A 21 4.89 -7.38 -8.22
N TYR A 22 4.15 -6.86 -7.22
CA TYR A 22 3.59 -7.66 -6.12
C TYR A 22 2.61 -8.72 -6.64
N VAL A 23 1.67 -8.33 -7.51
CA VAL A 23 0.71 -9.27 -8.14
C VAL A 23 1.41 -10.34 -8.98
N ARG A 24 2.53 -10.00 -9.63
CA ARG A 24 3.34 -10.95 -10.41
C ARG A 24 4.31 -11.78 -9.56
N GLY A 25 4.43 -11.52 -8.26
CA GLY A 25 5.42 -12.16 -7.39
C GLY A 25 6.87 -11.75 -7.69
N GLU A 26 7.06 -10.64 -8.39
CA GLU A 26 8.35 -10.09 -8.82
C GLU A 26 8.89 -9.04 -7.82
N LEU A 27 8.07 -8.60 -6.86
CA LEU A 27 8.48 -7.61 -5.86
C LEU A 27 9.46 -8.23 -4.85
N ALA A 28 10.67 -7.69 -4.80
CA ALA A 28 11.71 -8.15 -3.88
C ALA A 28 11.53 -7.60 -2.45
N ALA A 29 12.06 -8.32 -1.47
CA ALA A 29 12.25 -7.77 -0.13
C ALA A 29 13.31 -6.65 -0.16
N PRO A 30 13.16 -5.57 0.65
CA PRO A 30 12.18 -5.37 1.72
C PRO A 30 10.83 -4.78 1.27
N ALA A 31 10.70 -4.34 0.01
CA ALA A 31 9.49 -3.70 -0.50
C ALA A 31 8.25 -4.62 -0.40
N LEU A 32 8.45 -5.93 -0.63
CA LEU A 32 7.41 -6.95 -0.46
C LEU A 32 6.73 -6.90 0.91
N TRP A 33 7.50 -6.84 2.00
CA TRP A 33 6.95 -6.87 3.36
C TRP A 33 6.18 -5.59 3.70
N SER A 34 6.68 -4.46 3.21
CA SER A 34 6.00 -3.17 3.35
C SER A 34 4.67 -3.16 2.60
N ALA A 35 4.66 -3.66 1.37
CA ALA A 35 3.44 -3.77 0.56
C ALA A 35 2.41 -4.68 1.23
N ASP A 36 2.82 -5.85 1.71
CA ASP A 36 1.94 -6.81 2.38
C ASP A 36 1.28 -6.24 3.65
N ALA A 37 2.10 -5.61 4.51
CA ALA A 37 1.62 -4.95 5.72
C ALA A 37 0.63 -3.82 5.40
N HIS A 38 0.91 -3.03 4.36
CA HIS A 38 0.04 -1.94 3.94
C HIS A 38 -1.28 -2.44 3.33
N LEU A 39 -1.23 -3.45 2.47
CA LEU A 39 -2.42 -4.05 1.84
C LEU A 39 -3.39 -4.63 2.88
N THR A 40 -2.88 -5.10 4.03
CA THR A 40 -3.74 -5.54 5.14
C THR A 40 -4.58 -4.38 5.70
N ALA A 41 -4.02 -3.18 5.77
CA ALA A 41 -4.64 -1.99 6.39
C ALA A 41 -5.34 -1.05 5.39
N CYS A 42 -5.00 -1.10 4.10
CA CYS A 42 -5.44 -0.14 3.09
C CYS A 42 -6.37 -0.77 2.06
N ALA A 43 -7.67 -0.44 2.14
CA ALA A 43 -8.66 -0.89 1.17
C ALA A 43 -8.41 -0.31 -0.23
N THR A 44 -7.87 0.90 -0.34
CA THR A 44 -7.58 1.55 -1.63
C THR A 44 -6.54 0.76 -2.41
N CYS A 45 -5.37 0.47 -1.83
CA CYS A 45 -4.32 -0.28 -2.50
C CYS A 45 -4.77 -1.71 -2.87
N ARG A 46 -5.63 -2.35 -2.05
CA ARG A 46 -6.25 -3.64 -2.40
C ARG A 46 -7.20 -3.56 -3.58
N GLY A 47 -7.93 -2.46 -3.75
CA GLY A 47 -8.82 -2.26 -4.89
C GLY A 47 -8.09 -2.00 -6.22
N THR A 48 -6.80 -1.69 -6.15
CA THR A 48 -5.92 -1.45 -7.32
C THR A 48 -5.20 -2.72 -7.80
N LEU A 49 -5.14 -3.78 -6.97
CA LEU A 49 -4.62 -5.11 -7.36
C LEU A 49 -5.51 -5.73 -8.45
#